data_AF-A0A920S497-F1
#
_entry.id   AF-A0A920S497-F1
#
_cell.length_a   1.000
_cell.length_b   1.000
_cell.length_c   1.000
_cell.angle_alpha   90.00
_cell.angle_beta   90.00
_cell.angle_gamma   90.00
#
_symmetry.space_group_name_H-M   'P 1'
#
loop_
_entity.id
_entity.type
_entity.pdbx_description
1 polymer ?
#
loop_
_entity_poly.entity_id
_entity_poly.type
_entity_poly.pdbx_seq_one_letter_code
_entity_poly.pdbx_strand_id
1 'polypeptide(L)' 'MEPGRKRSRCLVFVEGSHPSDIGTLLDQQGVAVRTGHHCAMPLMEALDLPGTVRASFSLYNRPSDVDRLIESVEKARSFV' A
#
# COMPACT_ATOMS: atom_id res chain seq x y z
N MET A 1 19.30 2.79 0.81
CA MET A 1 17.98 3.42 0.55
C MET A 1 18.24 4.89 0.26
N GLU A 2 18.28 5.29 -1.01
CA GLU A 2 18.54 6.69 -1.39
C GLU A 2 17.24 7.51 -1.48
N PRO A 3 17.18 8.72 -0.90
CA PRO A 3 16.00 9.57 -0.89
C PRO A 3 15.97 10.44 -2.15
N GLY A 4 15.23 10.04 -3.20
CA GLY A 4 15.10 10.90 -4.39
C GLY A 4 14.37 10.36 -5.61
N ARG A 5 13.94 9.09 -5.64
CA ARG A 5 13.27 8.55 -6.84
C ARG A 5 11.78 8.86 -6.81
N LYS A 6 11.35 9.86 -7.60
CA LYS A 6 9.92 10.18 -7.84
C LYS A 6 9.22 8.96 -8.46
N ARG A 7 8.56 8.14 -7.64
CA ARG A 7 7.73 7.02 -8.09
C ARG A 7 6.35 7.57 -8.47
N SER A 8 5.96 7.37 -9.72
CA SER A 8 4.93 8.16 -10.40
C SER A 8 3.48 7.84 -10.01
N ARG A 9 3.23 6.92 -9.07
CA ARG A 9 1.90 6.57 -8.52
C ARG A 9 2.11 5.56 -7.39
N CYS A 10 1.79 5.94 -6.16
CA CYS A 10 2.35 5.39 -4.92
C CYS A 10 2.28 3.85 -4.76
N LEU A 11 3.27 3.31 -4.05
CA LEU A 11 3.39 1.91 -3.65
C LEU A 11 3.66 1.90 -2.15
N VAL A 12 2.81 1.24 -1.37
CA VAL A 12 2.89 1.24 0.11
C VAL A 12 3.32 -0.14 0.55
N PHE A 13 4.56 -0.27 1.01
CA PHE A 13 5.04 -1.49 1.62
C PHE A 13 4.67 -1.44 3.11
N VAL A 14 3.95 -2.46 3.58
CA VAL A 14 3.79 -2.70 5.01
C VAL A 14 4.50 -4.01 5.29
N GLU A 15 5.67 -3.92 5.94
CA GLU A 15 6.46 -5.08 6.32
C GLU A 15 5.83 -5.75 7.55
N GLY A 16 5.76 -7.09 7.54
CA GLY A 16 5.41 -7.89 8.71
C GLY A 16 4.00 -8.46 8.79
N SER A 17 3.08 -8.10 7.87
CA SER A 17 1.71 -8.63 7.87
C SER A 17 1.30 -9.16 6.51
N HIS A 18 0.38 -10.14 6.49
CA HIS A 18 -0.15 -10.65 5.23
C HIS A 18 -0.87 -9.51 4.49
N PRO A 19 -0.55 -9.25 3.22
CA PRO A 19 -1.08 -8.08 2.50
C PRO A 19 -2.61 -8.08 2.42
N SER A 20 -3.25 -9.26 2.44
CA SER A 20 -4.72 -9.39 2.47
C SER A 20 -5.37 -8.83 3.73
N ASP A 21 -4.73 -8.97 4.89
CA ASP A 21 -5.29 -8.54 6.18
C ASP A 21 -5.27 -7.02 6.28
N ILE A 22 -4.15 -6.42 5.87
CA ILE A 22 -3.99 -4.96 5.75
C ILE A 22 -5.01 -4.40 4.75
N GLY A 23 -5.24 -5.09 3.61
CA GLY A 23 -6.26 -4.68 2.65
C GLY A 23 -7.66 -4.62 3.26
N THR A 24 -8.01 -5.65 4.03
CA THR A 24 -9.32 -5.75 4.70
C THR A 24 -9.48 -4.67 5.79
N LEU A 25 -8.42 -4.38 6.54
CA LEU A 25 -8.41 -3.31 7.56
C LEU A 25 -8.52 -1.91 6.95
N LEU A 26 -7.87 -1.67 5.80
CA LEU A 26 -7.94 -0.39 5.09
C LEU A 26 -9.32 -0.20 4.45
N ASP A 27 -9.92 -1.26 3.91
CA ASP A 27 -11.27 -1.24 3.33
C ASP A 27 -12.33 -0.86 4.38
N GLN A 28 -12.24 -1.43 5.60
CA GLN A 28 -13.11 -1.08 6.73
C GLN A 28 -12.99 0.38 7.16
N GLN A 29 -11.84 1.01 6.91
CA GLN A 29 -11.60 2.42 7.20
C GLN A 29 -12.03 3.35 6.05
N GLY A 30 -12.62 2.79 4.99
CA GLY A 30 -13.06 3.53 3.80
C GLY A 30 -11.93 3.89 2.84
N VAL A 31 -10.78 3.21 2.94
CA VAL A 31 -9.62 3.42 2.08
C VAL A 31 -9.45 2.22 1.15
N ALA A 32 -9.87 2.39 -0.12
CA ALA A 32 -9.76 1.34 -1.11
C ALA A 32 -8.30 1.15 -1.60
N VAL A 33 -7.74 -0.03 -1.36
CA VAL A 33 -6.40 -0.43 -1.82
C VAL A 33 -6.45 -1.74 -2.59
N ARG A 34 -5.42 -2.02 -3.39
CA ARG A 34 -5.23 -3.36 -3.99
C ARG A 34 -4.15 -4.13 -3.24
N THR A 35 -4.35 -5.43 -3.09
CA THR A 35 -3.40 -6.33 -2.43
C THR A 35 -3.03 -7.50 -3.36
N GLY A 36 -1.81 -8.02 -3.22
CA GLY A 36 -1.32 -9.17 -3.99
C GLY A 36 -0.18 -8.83 -4.95
N HIS A 37 -0.11 -9.55 -6.07
CA HIS A 37 1.01 -9.50 -7.02
C HIS A 37 0.91 -8.41 -8.08
N HIS A 38 -0.25 -7.74 -8.21
CA HIS A 38 -0.52 -6.66 -9.18
C HIS A 38 -0.15 -6.99 -10.64
N CYS A 39 -0.27 -8.25 -11.05
CA CYS A 39 0.19 -8.78 -12.35
C CYS A 39 1.70 -8.59 -12.62
N ALA A 40 2.51 -8.41 -11.57
CA ALA A 40 3.95 -8.19 -11.62
C ALA A 40 4.72 -9.30 -10.85
N MET A 41 4.29 -10.56 -11.01
CA MET A 41 4.90 -11.73 -10.36
C MET A 41 6.43 -11.80 -10.54
N PRO A 42 7.01 -11.57 -11.74
CA PRO A 42 8.47 -11.61 -11.91
C PRO A 42 9.22 -10.55 -11.09
N LEU A 43 8.59 -9.40 -10.84
CA LEU A 43 9.16 -8.34 -10.00
C LEU A 43 9.07 -8.71 -8.51
N MET A 44 7.99 -9.36 -8.10
CA MET A 44 7.82 -9.84 -6.72
C MET A 44 8.85 -10.94 -6.40
N GLU A 45 9.08 -11.86 -7.33
CA GLU A 45 10.13 -12.88 -7.23
C GLU A 45 11.53 -12.27 -7.14
N ALA A 46 11.84 -11.26 -7.97
CA ALA A 46 13.11 -10.57 -7.93
C ALA A 46 13.34 -9.76 -6.63
N LEU A 47 12.26 -9.37 -5.95
CA LEU A 47 12.30 -8.63 -4.69
C LEU A 47 12.11 -9.54 -3.45
N ASP A 48 11.92 -10.84 -3.66
CA ASP A 48 11.62 -11.84 -2.62
C ASP A 48 10.42 -11.46 -1.73
N LEU A 49 9.37 -10.91 -2.35
CA LEU A 49 8.16 -10.46 -1.66
C LEU A 49 6.96 -11.36 -2.00
N PRO A 50 6.23 -11.90 -1.00
CA PRO A 50 5.06 -12.76 -1.24
C PRO A 50 3.84 -11.98 -1.77
N GLY A 51 3.84 -10.64 -1.66
CA GLY A 51 2.77 -9.77 -2.14
C GLY A 51 2.88 -8.39 -1.53
N THR A 52 2.23 -7.40 -2.15
CA THR A 52 2.32 -6.00 -1.71
C THR A 52 0.94 -5.35 -1.66
N VAL A 53 0.82 -4.29 -0.85
CA VAL A 53 -0.33 -3.39 -0.87
C VAL A 53 0.00 -2.20 -1.78
N ARG A 54 -0.94 -1.79 -2.62
CA ARG A 54 -0.75 -0.66 -3.54
C ARG A 54 -1.89 0.33 -3.43
N ALA A 55 -1.55 1.56 -3.03
CA ALA A 55 -2.42 2.72 -3.07
C ALA A 55 -2.09 3.58 -4.29
N SER A 56 -2.93 3.48 -5.33
CA SER A 56 -2.74 4.25 -6.57
C SER A 56 -3.55 5.54 -6.51
N PHE A 57 -2.88 6.68 -6.62
CA PHE A 57 -3.54 7.99 -6.71
C PHE A 57 -3.80 8.40 -8.17
N SER A 58 -4.89 9.13 -8.37
CA SER A 58 -5.36 9.65 -9.64
C SER A 58 -5.55 11.17 -9.55
N LEU A 59 -5.82 11.82 -10.69
CA LEU A 59 -5.99 13.28 -10.80
C LEU A 59 -7.12 13.85 -9.92
N TYR A 60 -8.08 13.02 -9.52
CA TYR A 60 -9.22 13.40 -8.69
C TYR A 60 -8.98 13.26 -7.19
N ASN A 61 -7.83 12.73 -6.77
CA ASN A 61 -7.50 12.61 -5.35
C ASN A 61 -7.11 13.96 -4.76
N ARG A 62 -7.48 14.16 -3.49
CA ARG A 62 -7.14 15.33 -2.70
C ARG A 62 -6.01 15.00 -1.71
N PRO A 63 -5.28 16.01 -1.21
CA PRO A 63 -4.31 15.81 -0.13
C PRO A 63 -4.92 15.13 1.10
N SER A 64 -6.19 15.44 1.41
CA SER A 64 -6.94 14.78 2.50
C SER A 64 -7.09 13.27 2.34
N ASP A 65 -7.07 12.75 1.11
CA ASP A 65 -7.11 11.29 0.87
C ASP A 65 -5.76 10.65 1.21
N VAL A 66 -4.66 11.39 1.03
CA VAL A 66 -3.32 10.97 1.42
C VAL A 66 -3.21 10.94 2.94
N ASP A 67 -3.72 11.96 3.62
CA ASP A 67 -3.73 12.02 5.09
C ASP A 67 -4.53 10.85 5.69
N ARG A 68 -5.71 10.55 5.10
CA ARG A 68 -6.52 9.38 5.49
C ARG A 68 -5.79 8.06 5.25
N LEU A 69 -5.12 7.90 4.11
CA LEU A 69 -4.33 6.71 3.84
C LEU A 69 -3.23 6.51 4.90
N ILE A 70 -2.51 7.58 5.26
CA ILE A 70 -1.45 7.53 6.27
C ILE A 70 -2.02 7.13 7.63
N GLU A 71 -3.08 7.79 8.08
CA GLU A 71 -3.74 7.48 9.36
C GLU A 71 -4.22 6.02 9.40
N SER A 72 -4.82 5.54 8.32
CA SER A 72 -5.32 4.16 8.25
C SER A 72 -4.20 3.12 8.20
N VAL A 73 -3.07 3.43 7.59
CA VAL A 73 -1.87 2.58 7.59
C VAL A 73 -1.23 2.55 8.98
N GLU A 74 -1.10 3.69 9.66
CA GLU A 74 -0.59 3.74 11.04
C GLU A 74 -1.46 2.92 12.00
N LYS A 75 -2.78 3.05 11.89
CA LYS A 75 -3.72 2.21 12.63
C LYS A 75 -3.51 0.73 12.31
N ALA A 76 -3.46 0.36 11.04
CA ALA A 76 -3.26 -1.02 10.63
C ALA A 76 -1.95 -1.62 11.17
N ARG A 77 -0.87 -0.84 11.24
CA ARG A 77 0.41 -1.25 11.85
C ARG A 77 0.34 -1.43 13.36
N SER A 78 -0.56 -0.73 14.05
CA SER A 78 -0.77 -0.90 15.50
C SER A 78 -1.58 -2.15 15.85
N PHE A 79 -2.29 -2.74 14.89
CA PHE A 79 -3.09 -3.96 15.08
C PHE A 79 -2.34 -5.25 14.73
N VAL A 80 -1.13 -5.16 14.17
CA VAL A 80 -0.28 -6.30 13.80
C VAL A 80 0.97 -6.37 14.65
#